data_AF-A0A9E4KNY4-F1
#
_entry.id   AF-A0A9E4KNY4-F1
#
_cell.length_a   1.000
_cell.length_b   1.000
_cell.length_c   1.000
_cell.angle_alpha   90.00
_cell.angle_beta   90.00
_cell.angle_gamma   90.00
#
_symmetry.space_group_name_H-M   'P 1'
#
loop_
_entity.id
_entity.type
_entity.pdbx_description
1 polymer ?
#
loop_
_entity_poly.entity_id
_entity_poly.type
_entity_poly.pdbx_seq_one_letter_code
_entity_poly.pdbx_strand_id
1 'polypeptide(L)'
;MNIALRYNWTPVENVPDVPYHFPQEVSQHLRDSWRGPAIYRWIVFQQKPGNLQQFYVGETDLLHRRIYQYLNPRPTQLTNQSLNAGFKKELEDGRKVILEALCFEPFNLEDISISMADLTDKWVRRFLENLFIVYYSKSGYTVLNE
;
A
#
# COMPACT_ATOMS: atom_id res chain seq x y z
N MET A 1 -2.78 -20.24 -16.97
CA MET A 1 -2.47 -20.02 -15.55
C MET A 1 -3.69 -19.43 -14.86
N ASN A 2 -4.22 -20.08 -13.82
CA ASN A 2 -5.30 -19.57 -12.98
C ASN A 2 -4.73 -19.32 -11.58
N ILE A 3 -5.02 -18.15 -10.99
CA ILE A 3 -4.50 -17.76 -9.68
C ILE A 3 -5.70 -17.62 -8.74
N ALA A 4 -5.79 -18.53 -7.77
CA ALA A 4 -6.77 -18.46 -6.70
C ALA A 4 -6.13 -17.84 -5.45
N LEU A 5 -6.14 -16.51 -5.36
CA LEU A 5 -5.58 -15.75 -4.24
C LEU A 5 -6.67 -15.35 -3.25
N ARG A 6 -6.58 -15.83 -2.01
CA ARG A 6 -7.39 -15.35 -0.88
C ARG A 6 -6.61 -14.29 -0.14
N TYR A 7 -7.14 -13.07 -0.10
CA TYR A 7 -6.44 -11.92 0.46
C TYR A 7 -7.41 -10.94 1.11
N ASN A 8 -6.85 -10.11 1.98
CA ASN A 8 -7.49 -8.93 2.52
C ASN A 8 -6.47 -7.79 2.60
N TRP A 9 -6.98 -6.56 2.55
CA TRP A 9 -6.19 -5.38 2.86
C TRP A 9 -6.46 -4.99 4.30
N THR A 10 -5.40 -4.92 5.10
CA THR A 10 -5.46 -4.60 6.51
C THR A 10 -4.99 -3.16 6.72
N PRO A 11 -5.74 -2.29 7.40
CA PRO A 11 -5.25 -0.97 7.79
C PRO A 11 -3.91 -1.05 8.52
N VAL A 12 -2.95 -0.25 8.09
CA VAL A 12 -1.70 -0.06 8.82
C VAL A 12 -2.03 0.82 10.01
N GLU A 13 -1.80 0.32 11.22
CA GLU A 13 -2.10 1.06 12.45
C GLU A 13 -0.94 1.96 12.86
N ASN A 14 -1.25 3.20 13.23
CA ASN A 14 -0.27 4.10 13.81
C ASN A 14 -0.14 3.87 15.32
N VAL A 15 -1.24 3.65 16.02
CA VAL A 15 -1.25 3.11 17.40
C VAL A 15 -2.31 2.01 17.44
N PRO A 16 -2.32 1.12 18.45
CA PRO A 16 -3.26 0.00 18.47
C PRO A 16 -4.70 0.45 18.20
N ASP A 17 -5.37 -0.22 17.26
CA ASP A 17 -6.75 0.04 16.81
C ASP A 17 -6.98 1.41 16.14
N VAL A 18 -5.93 2.16 15.82
CA VAL A 18 -6.00 3.46 15.15
C VAL A 18 -5.26 3.41 13.81
N PRO A 19 -5.99 3.42 12.68
CA PRO A 19 -5.38 3.46 11.36
C PRO A 19 -4.44 4.66 11.19
N TYR A 20 -3.36 4.43 10.47
CA TYR A 20 -2.46 5.46 10.01
C TYR A 20 -3.16 6.35 8.97
N HIS A 21 -3.11 7.65 9.22
CA HIS A 21 -3.54 8.67 8.27
C HIS A 21 -2.34 9.49 7.83
N PHE A 22 -2.15 9.67 6.52
CA PHE A 22 -1.18 10.64 6.05
C PHE A 22 -1.62 12.07 6.45
N PRO A 23 -0.74 12.96 6.93
CA PRO A 23 0.73 12.85 7.00
C PRO A 23 1.25 12.58 8.42
N GLN A 24 0.58 11.73 9.21
CA GLN A 24 1.01 11.43 10.58
C GLN A 24 2.46 10.94 10.62
N GLU A 25 3.17 11.24 11.71
CA GLU A 25 4.48 10.66 11.94
C GLU A 25 4.37 9.15 12.21
N VAL A 26 5.43 8.44 11.82
CA VAL A 26 5.54 7.00 12.03
C VAL A 26 5.88 6.71 13.49
N SER A 27 4.90 6.20 14.25
CA SER A 27 5.07 5.82 15.65
C SER A 27 6.01 4.63 15.87
N GLN A 28 6.32 4.35 17.14
CA GLN A 28 7.01 3.13 17.54
C GLN A 28 6.15 1.88 17.30
N HIS A 29 4.84 1.94 17.58
CA HIS A 29 3.93 0.81 17.33
C HIS A 29 3.93 0.40 15.86
N LEU A 30 3.79 1.36 14.93
CA LEU A 30 3.81 1.10 13.50
C LEU A 30 5.13 0.45 13.08
N ARG A 31 6.27 0.99 13.57
CA ARG A 31 7.59 0.43 13.30
C ARG A 31 7.68 -1.02 13.73
N ASP A 32 7.07 -1.38 14.85
CA ASP A 32 7.16 -2.70 15.46
C ASP A 32 6.20 -3.70 14.80
N SER A 33 5.00 -3.28 14.46
CA SER A 33 4.00 -4.08 13.77
C SER A 33 4.39 -4.38 12.31
N TRP A 34 5.15 -3.48 11.67
CA TRP A 34 5.52 -3.58 10.25
C TRP A 34 7.05 -3.53 10.03
N ARG A 35 7.75 -4.52 10.59
CA ARG A 35 9.23 -4.68 10.55
C ARG A 35 9.79 -5.40 9.32
N GLY A 36 9.04 -5.50 8.23
CA GLY A 36 9.48 -6.29 7.08
C GLY A 36 8.93 -5.86 5.73
N PRO A 37 9.18 -6.70 4.71
CA PRO A 37 8.69 -6.46 3.37
C PRO A 37 7.17 -6.51 3.31
N ALA A 38 6.58 -5.67 2.46
CA ALA A 38 5.13 -5.57 2.34
C ALA A 38 4.72 -5.15 0.92
N ILE A 39 3.51 -5.54 0.56
CA ILE A 39 2.73 -4.88 -0.49
C ILE A 39 1.71 -4.00 0.21
N TYR A 40 1.61 -2.74 -0.20
CA TYR A 40 0.74 -1.77 0.41
C TYR A 40 -0.07 -1.01 -0.62
N ARG A 41 -1.12 -0.34 -0.17
CA ARG A 41 -1.86 0.63 -0.96
C ARG A 41 -2.18 1.89 -0.17
N TRP A 42 -1.99 3.04 -0.81
CA TRP A 42 -2.59 4.30 -0.35
C TRP A 42 -4.00 4.41 -0.89
N ILE A 43 -4.92 4.88 -0.06
CA ILE A 43 -6.34 5.02 -0.40
C ILE A 43 -6.77 6.44 -0.09
N VAL A 44 -7.31 7.13 -1.10
CA VAL A 44 -7.96 8.43 -0.93
C VAL A 44 -9.47 8.22 -0.90
N PHE A 45 -10.18 8.77 0.09
CA PHE A 45 -11.64 8.67 0.19
C PHE A 45 -12.24 9.87 0.96
N GLN A 46 -13.52 10.18 0.75
CA GLN A 46 -14.15 11.37 1.35
C GLN A 46 -14.66 11.14 2.78
N GLN A 47 -15.63 10.24 2.96
CA GLN A 47 -16.25 10.01 4.29
C GLN A 47 -15.98 8.62 4.84
N LYS A 48 -16.11 7.59 4.01
CA LYS A 48 -15.86 6.19 4.35
C LYS A 48 -14.97 5.55 3.29
N PRO A 49 -14.11 4.59 3.67
CA PRO A 49 -13.43 3.72 2.70
C PRO A 49 -14.49 3.12 1.76
N GLY A 50 -14.41 3.42 0.46
CA GLY A 50 -15.43 3.01 -0.53
C GLY A 50 -15.97 4.14 -1.41
N ASN A 51 -16.03 5.38 -0.90
CA ASN A 51 -16.54 6.52 -1.67
C ASN A 51 -15.39 7.33 -2.29
N LEU A 52 -15.31 7.25 -3.61
CA LEU A 52 -14.21 7.71 -4.49
C LEU A 52 -12.91 6.95 -4.19
N GLN A 53 -12.42 6.15 -5.13
CA GLN A 53 -11.33 5.19 -4.87
C GLN A 53 -10.19 5.42 -5.86
N GLN A 54 -9.32 6.35 -5.50
CA GLN A 54 -7.98 6.45 -6.05
C GLN A 54 -7.05 5.58 -5.21
N PHE A 55 -6.26 4.74 -5.87
CA PHE A 55 -5.30 3.87 -5.21
C PHE A 55 -3.91 4.05 -5.80
N TYR A 56 -2.91 4.11 -4.94
CA TYR A 56 -1.53 3.82 -5.33
C TYR A 56 -1.16 2.48 -4.69
N VAL A 57 -0.70 1.51 -5.48
CA VAL A 57 -0.17 0.23 -4.98
C VAL A 57 1.35 0.32 -4.98
N GLY A 58 2.01 -0.19 -3.95
CA GLY A 58 3.47 -0.22 -3.88
C GLY A 58 4.02 -1.45 -3.20
N GLU A 59 5.28 -1.77 -3.50
CA GLU A 59 6.08 -2.72 -2.76
C GLU A 59 7.22 -2.06 -1.98
N THR A 60 7.68 -2.72 -0.91
CA THR A 60 8.83 -2.28 -0.13
C THR A 60 9.46 -3.44 0.62
N ASP A 61 10.76 -3.32 0.92
CA ASP A 61 11.50 -4.17 1.85
C ASP A 61 11.21 -3.80 3.33
N LEU A 62 10.82 -2.55 3.57
CA LEU A 62 10.58 -2.03 4.91
C LEU A 62 9.50 -0.94 4.89
N LEU A 63 8.31 -1.27 5.40
CA LEU A 63 7.13 -0.40 5.25
C LEU A 63 7.28 0.95 5.94
N HIS A 64 7.70 0.98 7.20
CA HIS A 64 7.84 2.22 7.95
C HIS A 64 8.85 3.21 7.30
N ARG A 65 9.93 2.68 6.71
CA ARG A 65 10.91 3.48 5.95
C ARG A 65 10.28 4.05 4.69
N ARG A 66 9.42 3.27 4.01
CA ARG A 66 8.72 3.70 2.81
C ARG A 66 7.71 4.81 3.11
N ILE A 67 6.96 4.72 4.21
CA ILE A 67 6.07 5.80 4.67
C ILE A 67 6.87 7.09 4.89
N TYR A 68 8.00 7.00 5.59
CA TYR A 68 8.85 8.17 5.82
C TYR A 68 9.32 8.82 4.51
N GLN A 69 9.63 8.04 3.47
CA GLN A 69 10.02 8.56 2.15
C GLN A 69 8.87 9.27 1.41
N TYR A 70 7.61 8.95 1.72
CA TYR A 70 6.47 9.72 1.22
C TYR A 70 6.27 11.01 1.99
N LEU A 71 6.49 11.01 3.31
CA LEU A 71 6.41 12.23 4.13
C LEU A 71 7.50 13.23 3.77
N ASN A 72 8.73 12.72 3.55
CA ASN A 72 9.94 13.50 3.34
C ASN A 72 10.65 13.06 2.04
N PRO A 73 10.05 13.30 0.86
CA PRO A 73 10.62 12.86 -0.40
C PRO A 73 11.92 13.61 -0.71
N ARG A 74 12.97 12.88 -1.08
CA ARG A 74 14.24 13.47 -1.55
C ARG A 74 14.08 14.05 -2.96
N PRO A 75 14.97 14.97 -3.40
CA PRO A 75 14.91 15.58 -4.73
C PRO A 75 14.84 14.58 -5.90
N THR A 76 15.47 13.41 -5.77
CA THR A 76 15.48 12.38 -6.81
C THR A 76 14.26 11.45 -6.80
N GLN A 77 13.37 11.56 -5.80
CA GLN A 77 12.22 10.67 -5.62
C GLN A 77 10.95 11.30 -6.22
N LEU A 78 10.93 11.51 -7.54
CA LEU A 78 9.87 12.23 -8.24
C LEU A 78 8.47 11.65 -7.97
N THR A 79 8.31 10.32 -8.00
CA THR A 79 7.04 9.66 -7.68
C THR A 79 6.57 9.98 -6.25
N ASN A 80 7.48 9.98 -5.28
CA ASN A 80 7.11 10.30 -3.90
C ASN A 80 6.76 11.78 -3.73
N GLN A 81 7.40 12.68 -4.49
CA GLN A 81 7.05 14.10 -4.51
C GLN A 81 5.64 14.32 -5.08
N SER A 82 5.36 13.68 -6.23
CA SER A 82 4.04 13.73 -6.87
C SER A 82 2.95 13.22 -5.92
N LEU A 83 3.16 12.06 -5.30
CA LEU A 83 2.20 11.49 -4.34
C LEU A 83 2.06 12.34 -3.07
N ASN A 84 3.15 12.89 -2.52
CA ASN A 84 3.07 13.78 -1.36
C ASN A 84 2.24 15.03 -1.67
N ALA A 85 2.49 15.67 -2.81
CA ALA A 85 1.75 16.84 -3.26
C ALA A 85 0.27 16.51 -3.54
N GLY A 86 0.01 15.39 -4.23
CA GLY A 86 -1.33 14.90 -4.49
C GLY A 86 -2.09 14.65 -3.20
N PHE A 87 -1.52 13.89 -2.25
CA PHE A 87 -2.17 13.61 -0.97
C PHE A 87 -2.45 14.87 -0.16
N LYS A 88 -1.54 15.86 -0.13
CA LYS A 88 -1.80 17.14 0.53
C LYS A 88 -2.99 17.87 -0.07
N LYS A 89 -3.09 17.91 -1.40
CA LYS A 89 -4.24 18.49 -2.09
C LYS A 89 -5.55 17.77 -1.75
N GLU A 90 -5.53 16.45 -1.71
CA GLU A 90 -6.72 15.66 -1.34
C GLU A 90 -7.16 15.96 0.11
N LEU A 91 -6.22 16.20 1.03
CA LEU A 91 -6.52 16.64 2.39
C LEU A 91 -7.12 18.05 2.44
N GLU A 92 -6.63 18.99 1.61
CA GLU A 92 -7.19 20.34 1.47
C GLU A 92 -8.64 20.31 0.96
N ASP A 93 -8.96 19.35 0.08
CA ASP A 93 -10.32 19.07 -0.40
C ASP A 93 -11.21 18.34 0.63
N GLY A 94 -10.71 18.14 1.86
CA GLY A 94 -11.44 17.49 2.96
C GLY A 94 -11.54 15.97 2.85
N ARG A 95 -10.72 15.34 2.00
CA ARG A 95 -10.62 13.88 1.89
C ARG A 95 -9.63 13.33 2.92
N LYS A 96 -9.60 12.00 3.04
CA LYS A 96 -8.71 11.26 3.93
C LYS A 96 -7.81 10.36 3.11
N VAL A 97 -6.57 10.21 3.56
CA VAL A 97 -5.57 9.32 2.95
C VAL A 97 -5.11 8.30 3.99
N ILE A 98 -5.38 7.02 3.77
CA ILE A 98 -4.97 5.91 4.65
C ILE A 98 -4.03 4.96 3.93
N LEU A 99 -3.31 4.17 4.73
CA LEU A 99 -2.44 3.10 4.27
C LEU A 99 -3.01 1.75 4.67
N GLU A 100 -3.05 0.81 3.73
CA GLU A 100 -3.34 -0.58 4.00
C GLU A 100 -2.21 -1.47 3.48
N ALA A 101 -2.01 -2.61 4.13
CA ALA A 101 -1.05 -3.63 3.72
C ALA A 101 -1.80 -4.91 3.32
N LEU A 102 -1.26 -5.59 2.31
CA LEU A 102 -1.80 -6.86 1.83
C LEU A 102 -1.48 -7.98 2.81
N CYS A 103 -2.51 -8.69 3.24
CA CYS A 103 -2.40 -9.97 3.92
C CYS A 103 -3.04 -11.05 3.03
N PHE A 104 -2.39 -12.19 2.86
CA PHE A 104 -2.93 -13.28 2.05
C PHE A 104 -2.60 -14.66 2.62
N GLU A 105 -3.49 -15.61 2.35
CA GLU A 105 -3.24 -17.03 2.60
C GLU A 105 -2.27 -17.59 1.55
N PRO A 106 -1.39 -18.55 1.90
CA PRO A 106 -0.54 -19.19 0.91
C PRO A 106 -1.33 -19.72 -0.29
N PHE A 107 -0.84 -19.48 -1.49
CA PHE A 107 -1.49 -19.89 -2.73
C PHE A 107 -0.47 -20.48 -3.70
N ASN A 108 -0.96 -21.26 -4.67
CA ASN A 108 -0.11 -21.92 -5.64
C ASN A 108 -0.20 -21.27 -7.02
N LEU A 109 0.94 -21.11 -7.67
CA LEU A 109 1.10 -20.90 -9.10
C LEU A 109 1.66 -22.19 -9.69
N GLU A 110 0.75 -23.06 -10.15
CA GLU A 110 1.12 -24.43 -10.55
C GLU A 110 1.80 -25.16 -9.38
N ASP A 111 3.08 -25.49 -9.51
CA ASP A 111 3.86 -26.22 -8.50
C ASP A 111 4.61 -25.27 -7.53
N ILE A 112 4.47 -23.95 -7.71
CA ILE A 112 5.15 -22.93 -6.89
C ILE A 112 4.19 -22.43 -5.82
N SER A 113 4.50 -22.70 -4.55
CA SER A 113 3.77 -22.13 -3.41
C SER A 113 4.33 -20.75 -3.04
N ILE A 114 3.44 -19.76 -2.93
CA ILE A 114 3.77 -18.39 -2.52
C ILE A 114 3.03 -18.07 -1.22
N SER A 115 3.76 -17.55 -0.25
CA SER A 115 3.29 -17.18 1.08
C SER A 115 3.79 -15.78 1.49
N MET A 116 3.35 -15.30 2.66
CA MET A 116 3.84 -14.05 3.24
C MET A 116 5.36 -14.06 3.48
N ALA A 117 5.97 -15.23 3.74
CA ALA A 117 7.42 -15.35 3.96
C ALA A 117 8.24 -15.05 2.69
N ASP A 118 7.65 -15.32 1.52
CA ASP A 118 8.29 -15.13 0.22
C ASP A 118 8.34 -13.66 -0.20
N LEU A 119 7.68 -12.76 0.55
CA LEU A 119 7.80 -11.31 0.35
C LEU A 119 9.22 -10.79 0.59
N THR A 120 10.14 -11.59 1.15
CA THR A 120 11.57 -11.25 1.18
C THR A 120 12.17 -11.19 -0.24
N ASP A 121 11.64 -11.96 -1.19
CA ASP A 121 12.01 -11.87 -2.60
C ASP A 121 11.33 -10.67 -3.29
N LYS A 122 12.17 -9.81 -3.87
CA LYS A 122 11.73 -8.63 -4.63
C LYS A 122 10.87 -8.99 -5.84
N TRP A 123 11.10 -10.15 -6.47
CA TRP A 123 10.35 -10.57 -7.65
C TRP A 123 8.94 -11.00 -7.29
N VAL A 124 8.77 -11.71 -6.17
CA VAL A 124 7.44 -12.02 -5.62
C VAL A 124 6.70 -10.75 -5.30
N ARG A 125 7.36 -9.77 -4.67
CA ARG A 125 6.72 -8.49 -4.37
C ARG A 125 6.25 -7.73 -5.60
N ARG A 126 7.13 -7.59 -6.61
CA ARG A 126 6.79 -6.94 -7.88
C ARG A 126 5.69 -7.67 -8.64
N PHE A 127 5.68 -8.99 -8.59
CA PHE A 127 4.61 -9.79 -9.20
C PHE A 127 3.25 -9.45 -8.56
N LEU A 128 3.17 -9.45 -7.23
CA LEU A 128 1.94 -9.12 -6.51
C LEU A 128 1.51 -7.65 -6.71
N GLU A 129 2.45 -6.70 -6.66
CA GLU A 129 2.18 -5.29 -6.97
C GLU A 129 1.53 -5.14 -8.36
N ASN A 130 2.15 -5.71 -9.40
CA ASN A 130 1.63 -5.62 -10.77
C ASN A 130 0.30 -6.36 -10.94
N LEU A 131 0.12 -7.49 -10.26
CA LEU A 131 -1.16 -8.21 -10.24
C LEU A 131 -2.29 -7.30 -9.74
N PHE A 132 -2.08 -6.59 -8.63
CA PHE A 132 -3.07 -5.68 -8.07
C PHE A 132 -3.28 -4.40 -8.90
N ILE A 133 -2.22 -3.85 -9.50
CA ILE A 133 -2.34 -2.72 -10.44
C ILE A 133 -3.25 -3.11 -11.61
N VAL A 134 -2.99 -4.26 -12.24
CA VAL A 134 -3.81 -4.76 -13.36
C VAL A 134 -5.24 -5.02 -12.88
N TYR A 135 -5.43 -5.71 -11.76
CA TYR A 135 -6.75 -6.00 -11.20
C TYR A 135 -7.58 -4.73 -10.98
N TYR A 136 -7.02 -3.71 -10.32
CA TYR A 136 -7.75 -2.47 -10.02
C TYR A 136 -7.99 -1.62 -11.27
N SER A 137 -7.03 -1.56 -12.19
CA SER A 137 -7.21 -0.85 -13.47
C SER A 137 -8.35 -1.43 -14.31
N LYS A 138 -8.62 -2.74 -14.19
CA LYS A 138 -9.73 -3.43 -14.87
C LYS A 138 -11.05 -3.41 -14.10
N SER A 139 -11.02 -3.04 -12.82
CA SER A 139 -12.19 -3.04 -11.94
C SER A 139 -12.85 -1.67 -11.78
N GLY A 140 -12.50 -0.69 -12.63
CA GLY A 140 -13.10 0.65 -12.65
C GLY A 140 -12.50 1.64 -11.65
N TYR A 141 -11.38 1.30 -11.01
CA TYR A 141 -10.68 2.16 -10.07
C TYR A 141 -9.70 3.09 -10.77
N THR A 142 -9.45 4.26 -10.18
CA THR A 142 -8.37 5.13 -10.62
C THR A 142 -7.08 4.69 -9.94
N VAL A 143 -6.16 4.10 -10.70
CA VAL A 143 -4.84 3.70 -10.18
C VAL A 143 -3.85 4.84 -10.43
N LEU A 144 -3.14 5.26 -9.39
CA LEU A 144 -2.18 6.36 -9.37
C LEU A 144 -0.74 5.91 -9.72
N ASN A 145 -0.56 4.63 -10.04
CA ASN A 145 0.69 4.10 -10.57
C ASN A 145 0.82 4.54 -12.02
N GLU A 146 1.72 5.49 -12.29
CA GLU A 146 2.11 5.95 -13.64
C GLU A 146 3.09 5.00 -14.33
#